data_AF-A0A7W1VY51-F1
#
_entry.id   AF-A0A7W1VY51-F1
#
_cell.length_a   1.000
_cell.length_b   1.000
_cell.length_c   1.000
_cell.angle_alpha   90.00
_cell.angle_beta   90.00
_cell.angle_gamma   90.00
#
_symmetry.space_group_name_H-M   'P 1'
#
loop_
_entity.id
_entity.type
_entity.pdbx_description
1 polymer ?
#
loop_
_entity_poly.entity_id
_entity_poly.type
_entity_poly.pdbx_seq_one_letter_code
_entity_poly.pdbx_strand_id
1 'polypeptide(L)'
;PSAMILDEHSFQHFLDERRIIFCGNGSIKWQAVCRHPHAVFSPHSYTMQDMATVSSLKYDTQNFTSIAYSEPSYLKNVYTGIKDA
;
A
#
# COMPACT_ATOMS: atom_id res chain seq x y z
N PRO A 1 -7.01 -4.91 -3.55
CA PRO A 1 -6.61 -4.74 -2.13
C PRO A 1 -7.82 -4.94 -1.20
N SER A 2 -7.61 -5.57 -0.05
CA SER A 2 -8.66 -5.75 0.97
C SER A 2 -8.13 -5.30 2.32
N ALA A 3 -9.03 -4.93 3.23
CA ALA A 3 -8.67 -4.77 4.63
C ALA A 3 -8.21 -6.13 5.18
N MET A 4 -7.06 -6.15 5.86
CA MET A 4 -6.44 -7.34 6.42
C MET A 4 -5.90 -7.03 7.81
N ILE A 5 -6.13 -7.93 8.76
CA ILE A 5 -5.46 -7.91 10.06
C ILE A 5 -4.14 -8.65 9.88
N LEU A 6 -3.02 -8.02 10.28
CA LEU A 6 -1.70 -8.61 10.15
C LEU A 6 -1.37 -9.47 11.37
N ASP A 7 -0.90 -10.68 11.10
CA ASP A 7 -0.29 -11.63 12.03
C ASP A 7 1.08 -12.08 11.50
N GLU A 8 1.81 -12.89 12.27
CA GLU A 8 3.15 -13.35 11.94
C GLU A 8 3.26 -14.10 10.60
N HIS A 9 2.15 -14.62 10.06
CA HIS A 9 2.09 -15.46 8.86
C HIS A 9 1.53 -14.74 7.62
N SER A 10 1.05 -13.50 7.76
CA SER A 10 0.31 -12.77 6.72
C SER A 10 1.04 -12.63 5.37
N PHE A 11 2.37 -12.71 5.35
CA PHE A 11 3.18 -12.67 4.12
C PHE A 11 4.15 -13.85 3.98
N GLN A 12 3.92 -14.94 4.73
CA GLN A 12 4.84 -16.08 4.80
C GLN A 12 5.20 -16.63 3.42
N HIS A 13 4.20 -16.84 2.55
CA HIS A 13 4.41 -17.35 1.19
C HIS A 13 5.40 -16.50 0.37
N PHE A 14 5.33 -15.17 0.49
CA PHE A 14 6.27 -14.28 -0.22
C PHE A 14 7.65 -14.26 0.43
N LEU A 15 7.67 -14.33 1.77
CA LEU A 15 8.87 -14.23 2.58
C LEU A 15 9.71 -15.52 2.54
N ASP A 16 9.10 -16.69 2.35
CA ASP A 16 9.81 -17.95 2.16
C ASP A 16 10.59 -17.97 0.86
N GLU A 17 10.03 -17.37 -0.19
CA GLU A 17 10.63 -17.38 -1.54
C GLU A 17 11.75 -16.35 -1.71
N ARG A 18 11.61 -15.17 -1.09
CA ARG A 18 12.53 -14.05 -1.34
C ARG A 18 12.48 -12.97 -0.26
N ARG A 19 13.49 -12.11 -0.30
CA ARG A 19 13.51 -10.86 0.47
C ARG A 19 12.42 -9.90 0.01
N ILE A 20 11.65 -9.37 0.94
CA ILE A 20 10.58 -8.40 0.72
C ILE A 20 10.88 -7.13 1.50
N ILE A 21 10.77 -5.97 0.84
CA ILE A 21 10.91 -4.66 1.48
C ILE A 21 9.53 -4.13 1.82
N PHE A 22 9.27 -3.93 3.11
CA PHE A 22 8.10 -3.23 3.62
C PHE A 22 8.44 -1.75 3.83
N CYS A 23 7.49 -0.88 3.51
CA CYS A 23 7.68 0.57 3.53
C CYS A 23 6.38 1.30 3.91
N GLY A 24 6.49 2.60 4.20
CA GLY A 24 5.37 3.42 4.66
C GLY A 24 5.15 3.35 6.17
N ASN A 25 4.32 4.24 6.71
CA ASN A 25 4.14 4.39 8.16
C ASN A 25 3.57 3.14 8.86
N GLY A 26 2.75 2.35 8.17
CA GLY A 26 2.21 1.08 8.68
C GLY A 26 3.29 0.01 8.87
N SER A 27 4.41 0.09 8.14
CA SER A 27 5.49 -0.89 8.22
C SER A 27 6.16 -0.91 9.59
N ILE A 28 6.18 0.20 10.33
CA ILE A 28 6.71 0.28 11.70
C ILE A 28 5.90 -0.60 12.64
N LYS A 29 4.56 -0.58 12.52
CA LYS A 29 3.68 -1.44 13.31
C LYS A 29 3.84 -2.91 12.90
N TRP A 30 3.97 -3.16 11.61
CA TRP A 30 4.20 -4.49 11.07
C TRP A 30 5.53 -5.11 11.54
N GLN A 31 6.60 -4.31 11.63
CA GLN A 31 7.91 -4.73 12.10
C GLN A 31 7.89 -5.32 13.52
N ALA A 32 7.01 -4.82 14.39
CA ALA A 32 6.87 -5.34 15.74
C ALA A 32 6.27 -6.77 15.78
N VAL A 33 5.53 -7.15 14.73
CA VAL A 33 4.86 -8.45 14.60
C VAL A 33 5.71 -9.43 13.78
N CYS A 34 6.28 -8.98 12.66
CA CYS A 34 7.04 -9.84 11.75
C CYS A 34 8.48 -10.11 12.21
N ARG A 35 8.85 -11.39 12.32
CA ARG A 35 10.22 -11.81 12.67
C ARG A 35 10.96 -12.56 11.57
N HIS A 36 10.43 -12.58 10.35
CA HIS A 36 11.01 -13.36 9.26
C HIS A 36 12.34 -12.75 8.78
N PRO A 37 13.42 -13.53 8.57
CA PRO A 37 14.74 -13.01 8.17
C PRO A 37 14.74 -12.34 6.78
N HIS A 38 13.78 -12.69 5.93
CA HIS A 38 13.61 -12.07 4.61
C HIS A 38 12.76 -10.79 4.63
N ALA A 39 12.20 -10.40 5.78
CA ALA A 39 11.49 -9.14 5.92
C ALA A 39 12.48 -7.99 6.17
N VAL A 40 12.49 -7.02 5.26
CA VAL A 40 13.32 -5.81 5.35
C VAL A 40 12.40 -4.61 5.50
N PHE A 41 12.71 -3.71 6.44
CA PHE A 41 11.89 -2.52 6.71
C PHE A 41 12.65 -1.26 6.30
N SER A 42 12.09 -0.52 5.34
CA SER A 42 12.70 0.72 4.85
C SER A 42 12.36 1.90 5.76
N PRO A 43 13.35 2.67 6.24
CA PRO A 43 13.11 3.90 7.01
C PRO A 43 12.75 5.10 6.10
N HIS A 44 12.72 4.92 4.78
CA HIS A 44 12.52 6.00 3.81
C HIS A 44 11.15 6.66 3.96
N SER A 45 11.14 7.98 4.05
CA SER A 45 9.93 8.80 3.97
C SER A 45 9.73 9.29 2.53
N TYR A 46 8.52 9.10 2.01
CA TYR A 46 8.20 9.48 0.65
C TYR A 46 7.97 10.99 0.52
N THR A 47 8.60 11.61 -0.48
CA THR A 47 8.45 13.03 -0.79
C THR A 47 7.83 13.25 -2.16
N MET A 48 7.54 14.51 -2.52
CA MET A 48 7.06 14.85 -3.86
C MET A 48 8.07 14.50 -4.96
N GLN A 49 9.38 14.55 -4.65
CA GLN A 49 10.43 14.19 -5.60
C GLN A 49 10.35 12.71 -6.00
N ASP A 50 9.97 11.82 -5.08
CA ASP A 50 9.82 10.38 -5.37
C ASP A 50 8.70 10.12 -6.39
N MET A 51 7.74 11.05 -6.52
CA MET A 51 6.65 10.95 -7.49
C MET A 51 7.02 11.45 -8.89
N ALA A 52 8.09 12.25 -9.02
CA ALA A 52 8.45 12.92 -10.28
C ALA A 52 8.71 11.93 -11.43
N THR A 53 9.43 10.84 -11.16
CA THR A 53 9.73 9.82 -12.17
C THR A 53 8.47 9.13 -12.66
N VAL A 54 7.57 8.76 -11.75
CA VAL A 54 6.32 8.05 -12.10
C VAL A 54 5.35 8.98 -12.83
N SER A 55 5.26 10.25 -12.42
CA SER A 55 4.39 11.23 -13.08
C SER A 55 4.90 11.61 -14.48
N SER A 56 6.22 11.79 -14.66
CA SER A 56 6.82 12.04 -15.98
C SER A 56 6.52 10.90 -16.94
N LEU A 57 6.73 9.64 -16.52
CA LEU A 57 6.42 8.48 -17.36
C LEU A 57 4.94 8.43 -17.77
N LYS A 58 4.02 8.73 -16.83
CA LYS A 58 2.58 8.79 -17.14
C LYS A 58 2.23 9.92 -18.10
N TYR A 59 2.89 11.07 -17.97
CA TYR A 59 2.74 12.19 -18.89
C TYR A 59 3.18 11.82 -20.30
N ASP A 60 4.39 11.24 -20.44
CA ASP A 60 4.97 10.85 -21.73
C ASP A 60 4.14 9.79 -22.45
N THR A 61 3.52 8.88 -21.68
CA THR A 61 2.63 7.82 -22.19
C THR A 61 1.18 8.27 -22.37
N GLN A 62 0.87 9.55 -22.15
CA GLN A 62 -0.48 10.12 -22.18
C GLN A 62 -1.50 9.38 -21.27
N ASN A 63 -1.01 8.74 -20.21
CA ASN A 63 -1.80 7.96 -19.27
C ASN A 63 -2.36 8.86 -18.16
N PHE A 64 -3.42 9.59 -18.49
CA PHE A 64 -4.11 10.52 -17.58
C PHE A 64 -5.43 9.95 -17.07
N THR A 65 -5.71 10.16 -15.78
CA THR A 65 -7.02 9.86 -15.21
C THR A 65 -8.02 10.95 -15.59
N SER A 66 -9.23 10.57 -15.96
CA SER A 66 -10.33 11.53 -16.18
C SER A 66 -10.69 12.27 -14.87
N ILE A 67 -11.03 13.55 -14.98
CA ILE A 67 -11.41 14.39 -13.82
C ILE A 67 -12.56 13.74 -13.03
N ALA A 68 -13.54 13.16 -13.71
CA ALA A 68 -14.69 12.50 -13.08
C ALA A 68 -14.31 11.27 -12.22
N TYR A 69 -13.13 10.69 -12.46
CA TYR A 69 -12.64 9.50 -11.78
C TYR A 69 -11.32 9.75 -11.04
N SER A 70 -10.95 11.02 -10.82
CA SER A 70 -9.77 11.42 -10.04
C SER A 70 -10.08 11.39 -8.54
N GLU A 71 -10.57 10.25 -8.04
CA GLU A 71 -10.91 10.05 -6.64
C GLU A 71 -9.89 9.17 -5.92
N PRO A 72 -9.78 9.29 -4.58
CA PRO A 72 -9.04 8.31 -3.79
C PRO A 72 -9.68 6.92 -3.89
N SER A 73 -8.85 5.87 -3.88
CA SER A 73 -9.34 4.49 -3.77
C SER A 73 -9.77 4.20 -2.34
N TYR A 74 -11.06 4.36 -2.04
CA TYR A 74 -11.62 4.00 -0.74
C TYR A 74 -11.84 2.48 -0.65
N LEU A 75 -10.96 1.79 0.07
CA LEU A 75 -11.06 0.33 0.30
C LEU A 75 -12.10 -0.05 1.36
N LYS A 76 -12.69 0.94 2.06
CA LYS A 76 -13.75 0.74 3.04
C LYS A 76 -15.07 1.18 2.43
N ASN A 77 -16.09 0.32 2.51
CA ASN A 77 -17.44 0.66 2.07
C ASN A 77 -17.96 1.88 2.82
N VAL A 78 -18.69 2.74 2.10
CA VAL A 78 -19.40 3.88 2.68
C VAL A 78 -20.48 3.33 3.60
N TYR A 79 -20.44 3.70 4.87
CA TYR A 79 -21.52 3.39 5.80
C TYR A 79 -22.65 4.40 5.56
N THR A 80 -23.70 3.97 4.86
CA THR A 80 -24.97 4.70 4.80
C THR A 80 -25.85 4.21 5.95
N GLY A 81 -26.19 5.07 6.91
CA GLY A 81 -26.96 4.72 8.11
C GLY A 81 -28.43 4.27 7.87
N ILE A 82 -28.76 3.86 6.65
CA ILE A 82 -30.04 3.23 6.33
C ILE A 82 -29.92 1.80 6.86
N LYS A 83 -30.60 1.53 7.98
CA LYS A 83 -30.90 0.15 8.35
C LYS A 83 -31.80 -0.41 7.26
N ASP A 84 -31.46 -1.59 6.74
CA ASP A 84 -32.37 -2.37 5.92
C ASP A 84 -33.72 -2.42 6.64
N ALA A 85 -34.76 -1.92 5.98
CA ALA A 85 -36.13 -1.90 6.49
C ALA A 85 -36.76 -3.30 6.42
#